data_AF-A0A7V9BZS3-F1
#
_entry.id   AF-A0A7V9BZS3-F1
#
_cell.length_a   1.000
_cell.length_b   1.000
_cell.length_c   1.000
_cell.angle_alpha   90.00
_cell.angle_beta   90.00
_cell.angle_gamma   90.00
#
_symmetry.space_group_name_H-M   'P 1'
#
loop_
_entity.id
_entity.type
_entity.pdbx_description
1 polymer ?
#
loop_
_entity_poly.entity_id
_entity_poly.type
_entity_poly.pdbx_seq_one_letter_code
_entity_poly.pdbx_strand_id
1 'polypeptide(L)'
;MPDGAYLATYLGGTDALAVVQDDGTGVHVLEIDAATGEAERTLFEVAERPAFRSLVADPTGRHLLFTTVAGAAGGDKVSRWSDGEEPVVLLETSSGETAEDAVWVPIVSGG
;
A
#
# COMPACT_ATOMS: atom_id res chain seq x y z
N MET A 1 11.77 3.87 -19.82
CA MET A 1 11.31 3.26 -18.57
C MET A 1 10.24 4.19 -18.02
N PRO A 2 9.13 3.71 -17.45
CA PRO A 2 8.22 4.62 -16.77
C PRO A 2 9.04 5.33 -15.67
N ASP A 3 9.00 6.66 -15.63
CA ASP A 3 9.70 7.46 -14.64
C ASP A 3 8.90 7.42 -13.34
N GLY A 4 9.22 6.48 -12.47
CA GLY A 4 8.56 6.34 -11.17
C GLY A 4 9.56 5.90 -10.10
N ALA A 5 9.37 6.36 -8.87
CA ALA A 5 9.95 5.66 -7.73
C ALA A 5 9.18 4.33 -7.55
N TYR A 6 9.88 3.27 -7.18
CA TYR A 6 9.29 1.95 -7.01
C TYR A 6 9.60 1.43 -5.60
N LEU A 7 8.58 0.94 -4.91
CA LEU A 7 8.72 0.06 -3.74
C LEU A 7 8.25 -1.33 -4.15
N ALA A 8 9.00 -2.36 -3.75
CA ALA A 8 8.62 -3.73 -3.98
C ALA A 8 8.66 -4.52 -2.67
N THR A 9 7.71 -5.44 -2.50
CA THR A 9 7.76 -6.48 -1.48
C THR A 9 7.48 -7.83 -2.13
N TYR A 10 8.03 -8.89 -1.56
CA TYR A 10 7.63 -10.24 -1.92
C TYR A 10 6.21 -10.51 -1.41
N LEU A 11 5.34 -11.04 -2.25
CA LEU A 11 4.03 -11.54 -1.85
C LEU A 11 4.24 -12.96 -1.32
N GLY A 12 4.23 -13.11 0.00
CA GLY A 12 4.52 -14.40 0.64
C GLY A 12 3.64 -15.53 0.10
N GLY A 13 4.16 -16.75 -0.02
CA GLY A 13 3.36 -17.88 -0.50
C GLY A 13 2.91 -17.81 -1.97
N THR A 14 3.26 -16.75 -2.70
CA THR A 14 3.13 -16.64 -4.16
C THR A 14 4.52 -16.46 -4.78
N ASP A 15 4.73 -16.86 -6.03
CA ASP A 15 6.00 -16.60 -6.74
C ASP A 15 6.04 -15.18 -7.33
N ALA A 16 5.39 -14.21 -6.67
CA ALA A 16 5.15 -12.87 -7.18
C ALA A 16 5.69 -11.75 -6.25
N LEU A 17 5.83 -10.56 -6.83
CA LEU A 17 6.16 -9.32 -6.15
C LEU A 17 4.95 -8.39 -6.19
N ALA A 18 4.68 -7.70 -5.08
CA ALA A 18 3.83 -6.52 -5.11
C ALA A 18 4.73 -5.29 -5.34
N VAL A 19 4.43 -4.51 -6.38
CA VAL A 19 5.21 -3.33 -6.79
C VAL A 19 4.32 -2.10 -6.84
N VAL A 20 4.76 -1.04 -6.16
CA VAL A 20 4.15 0.29 -6.25
C VAL A 20 4.68 0.98 -7.50
N GLN A 21 3.78 1.41 -8.38
CA GLN A 21 4.07 2.19 -9.58
C GLN A 21 3.31 3.53 -9.54
N ASP A 22 4.03 4.64 -9.69
CA ASP A 22 3.44 5.95 -10.02
C ASP A 22 3.49 6.14 -11.54
N ASP A 23 2.34 6.32 -12.18
CA ASP A 23 2.22 6.51 -13.64
C ASP A 23 2.11 7.99 -14.07
N GLY A 24 2.21 8.92 -13.11
CA GLY A 24 2.04 10.34 -13.35
C GLY A 24 0.60 10.84 -13.18
N THR A 25 -0.39 9.93 -13.14
CA THR A 25 -1.81 10.22 -12.93
C THR A 25 -2.34 9.64 -11.62
N GLY A 26 -1.77 8.55 -11.14
CA GLY A 26 -2.11 7.90 -9.88
C GLY A 26 -1.02 6.92 -9.44
N VAL A 27 -1.26 6.26 -8.32
CA VAL A 27 -0.39 5.20 -7.80
C VAL A 27 -1.11 3.87 -7.88
N HIS A 28 -0.45 2.88 -8.45
CA HIS A 28 -0.93 1.50 -8.59
C HIS A 28 -0.07 0.57 -7.76
N VAL A 29 -0.67 -0.42 -7.12
CA VAL A 29 0.07 -1.56 -6.58
C VAL A 29 -0.25 -2.76 -7.45
N LEU A 30 0.78 -3.24 -8.14
CA LEU A 30 0.68 -4.33 -9.11
C LEU A 30 1.27 -5.60 -8.52
N GLU A 31 0.66 -6.73 -8.85
CA GLU A 31 1.30 -8.03 -8.73
C GLU A 31 2.10 -8.31 -10.00
N ILE A 32 3.37 -8.65 -9.83
CA ILE A 32 4.33 -8.91 -10.89
C ILE A 32 4.90 -10.31 -10.69
N ASP A 33 4.88 -11.14 -11.73
CA ASP A 33 5.55 -12.43 -11.72
C ASP A 33 7.06 -12.21 -11.52
N ALA A 34 7.63 -12.81 -10.47
CA ALA A 34 9.00 -12.53 -10.08
C ALA A 34 10.05 -13.09 -11.07
N ALA A 35 9.68 -14.06 -11.90
CA ALA A 35 10.58 -14.72 -12.85
C ALA A 35 10.68 -13.98 -14.18
N THR A 36 9.58 -13.40 -14.65
CA THR A 36 9.42 -12.76 -15.96
C THR A 36 9.39 -11.24 -15.86
N GLY A 37 8.96 -10.70 -14.72
CA GLY A 37 8.74 -9.27 -14.53
C GLY A 37 7.46 -8.75 -15.20
N GLU A 38 6.58 -9.64 -15.67
CA GLU A 38 5.30 -9.26 -16.26
C GLU A 38 4.26 -8.95 -15.17
N ALA A 39 3.48 -7.88 -15.37
CA ALA A 39 2.38 -7.53 -14.47
C ALA A 39 1.21 -8.49 -14.71
N GLU A 40 0.78 -9.18 -13.66
CA GLU A 40 -0.31 -10.16 -13.74
C GLU A 40 -1.67 -9.53 -13.41
N ARG A 41 -1.71 -8.66 -12.39
CA ARG A 41 -2.93 -7.94 -11.99
C ARG A 41 -2.64 -6.66 -11.21
N THR A 42 -3.58 -5.72 -11.23
CA THR A 42 -3.64 -4.60 -10.29
C THR A 42 -4.27 -5.08 -8.99
N LEU A 43 -3.56 -4.94 -7.87
CA LEU A 43 -4.07 -5.27 -6.54
C LEU A 43 -4.96 -4.16 -6.01
N PHE A 44 -4.48 -2.92 -6.12
CA PHE A 44 -5.31 -1.73 -5.87
C PHE A 44 -4.73 -0.45 -6.46
N GLU A 45 -5.57 0.57 -6.53
CA GLU A 45 -5.25 1.90 -7.06
C GLU A 45 -5.48 2.97 -6.00
N VAL A 46 -4.61 3.99 -6.00
CA VAL A 46 -4.80 5.23 -5.27
C VAL A 46 -4.89 6.34 -6.30
N ALA A 47 -6.10 6.92 -6.41
CA ALA A 47 -6.43 7.93 -7.41
C ALA A 47 -5.69 9.26 -7.17
N GLU A 48 -5.29 9.53 -5.93
CA GLU A 48 -4.40 10.65 -5.61
C GLU A 48 -2.95 10.23 -5.87
N ARG A 49 -2.04 11.20 -6.07
CA ARG A 49 -0.59 10.95 -6.16
C ARG A 49 0.11 11.25 -4.84
N PRO A 50 -0.13 10.46 -3.76
CA PRO A 50 0.59 10.70 -2.54
C PRO A 50 2.05 10.28 -2.70
N ALA A 51 2.91 10.81 -1.83
CA ALA A 51 4.18 10.16 -1.62
C ALA A 51 3.92 8.82 -0.92
N PHE A 52 4.55 7.75 -1.38
CA PHE A 52 4.49 6.46 -0.71
C PHE A 52 5.75 6.25 0.13
N ARG A 53 5.60 5.54 1.25
CA ARG A 53 6.70 5.35 2.22
C ARG A 53 7.07 3.90 2.41
N SER A 54 6.08 3.01 2.50
CA SER A 54 6.31 1.60 2.76
C SER A 54 5.20 0.76 2.19
N LEU A 55 5.58 -0.43 1.72
CA LEU A 55 4.71 -1.52 1.31
C LEU A 55 5.22 -2.80 2.00
N VAL A 56 4.33 -3.54 2.66
CA VAL A 56 4.66 -4.79 3.35
C VAL A 56 3.57 -5.82 3.07
N ALA A 57 3.97 -7.03 2.71
CA ALA A 57 3.08 -8.18 2.59
C ALA A 57 3.16 -9.06 3.82
N ASP A 58 2.07 -9.76 4.11
CA ASP A 58 2.10 -10.86 5.06
C ASP A 58 2.72 -12.12 4.41
N PRO A 59 3.13 -13.12 5.22
CA PRO A 59 3.75 -14.34 4.70
C PRO A 59 2.83 -15.19 3.81
N THR A 60 1.51 -14.97 3.83
CA THR A 60 0.56 -15.68 2.97
C THR A 60 0.36 -15.01 1.61
N GLY A 61 0.82 -13.76 1.46
CA GLY A 61 0.66 -12.97 0.23
C GLY A 61 -0.79 -12.56 -0.04
N ARG A 62 -1.67 -12.79 0.92
CA ARG A 62 -3.10 -12.47 0.80
C ARG A 62 -3.43 -11.13 1.41
N HIS A 63 -2.49 -10.50 2.11
CA HIS A 63 -2.68 -9.21 2.74
C HIS A 63 -1.48 -8.29 2.50
N LEU A 64 -1.76 -7.01 2.26
CA LEU A 64 -0.76 -5.95 2.15
C LEU A 64 -1.12 -4.79 3.07
N LEU A 65 -0.09 -4.21 3.68
CA LEU A 65 -0.15 -2.89 4.28
C LEU A 65 0.64 -1.91 3.42
N PHE A 66 0.00 -0.80 3.10
CA PHE A 66 0.56 0.27 2.30
C PHE A 66 0.44 1.59 3.04
N THR A 67 1.55 2.32 3.11
CA THR A 67 1.60 3.60 3.83
C THR A 67 1.92 4.72 2.86
N THR A 68 1.09 5.76 2.92
CA THR A 68 1.27 6.98 2.15
C THR A 68 1.53 8.13 3.11
N VAL A 69 2.43 9.02 2.69
CA VAL A 69 2.68 10.30 3.34
C VAL A 69 1.96 11.34 2.52
N ALA A 70 1.18 12.17 3.18
CA ALA A 70 0.53 13.24 2.47
C ALA A 70 1.53 14.27 1.97
N GLY A 71 1.29 14.74 0.73
CA GLY A 71 1.81 16.03 0.29
C GLY A 71 1.16 17.17 1.07
N ALA A 72 1.37 18.42 0.65
CA ALA A 72 1.02 19.64 1.38
C ALA A 72 -0.48 19.84 1.78
N ALA A 73 -1.39 18.90 1.48
CA ALA A 73 -2.83 19.05 1.70
C ALA A 73 -3.57 17.81 2.26
N GLY A 74 -2.89 16.70 2.54
CA GLY A 74 -3.50 15.50 3.16
C GLY A 74 -2.86 15.19 4.51
N GLY A 75 -3.30 14.13 5.19
CA GLY A 75 -2.48 13.48 6.22
C GLY A 75 -2.08 12.06 5.82
N ASP A 76 -1.14 11.49 6.57
CA ASP A 76 -0.60 10.16 6.35
C ASP A 76 -1.69 9.10 6.46
N LYS A 77 -1.68 8.13 5.54
CA LYS A 77 -2.64 7.03 5.51
C LYS A 77 -1.94 5.68 5.63
N VAL A 78 -2.59 4.77 6.35
CA VAL A 78 -2.27 3.34 6.34
C VAL A 78 -3.46 2.62 5.74
N SER A 79 -3.26 2.02 4.57
CA SER A 79 -4.26 1.24 3.86
C SER A 79 -3.93 -0.24 3.95
N ARG A 80 -4.98 -1.06 4.00
CA ARG A 80 -4.90 -2.51 3.91
C ARG A 80 -5.60 -2.98 2.65
N TRP A 81 -4.95 -3.89 1.93
CA TRP A 81 -5.57 -4.70 0.90
C TRP A 81 -5.60 -6.16 1.34
N SER A 82 -6.66 -6.88 0.97
CA SER A 82 -6.75 -8.33 1.08
C SER A 82 -7.19 -8.93 -0.25
N ASP A 83 -6.72 -10.13 -0.56
CA ASP A 83 -7.10 -10.84 -1.79
C ASP A 83 -8.62 -11.07 -1.88
N GLY A 84 -9.21 -10.51 -2.95
CA GLY A 84 -10.65 -10.55 -3.20
C GLY A 84 -11.48 -9.51 -2.45
N GLU A 85 -10.85 -8.59 -1.71
CA GLU A 85 -11.52 -7.49 -1.01
C GLU A 85 -11.15 -6.12 -1.60
N GLU A 86 -12.07 -5.17 -1.50
CA GLU A 86 -11.76 -3.76 -1.74
C GLU A 86 -10.78 -3.24 -0.67
N PRO A 87 -9.80 -2.40 -1.04
CA PRO A 87 -8.89 -1.79 -0.07
C PRO A 87 -9.60 -0.93 0.96
N VAL A 88 -9.11 -0.94 2.19
CA VAL A 88 -9.64 -0.14 3.29
C VAL A 88 -8.56 0.75 3.90
N VAL A 89 -8.92 2.00 4.22
CA VAL A 89 -8.07 2.88 5.02
C VAL A 89 -8.25 2.49 6.49
N LEU A 90 -7.16 2.04 7.13
CA LEU A 90 -7.16 1.67 8.55
C LEU A 90 -6.89 2.86 9.46
N LEU A 91 -5.99 3.75 9.02
CA LEU A 91 -5.58 4.94 9.76
C LEU A 91 -5.44 6.10 8.77
N GLU A 92 -5.93 7.27 9.16
CA GLU A 92 -5.75 8.54 8.46
C GLU A 92 -5.48 9.60 9.52
N THR A 93 -4.32 10.25 9.41
CA THR A 93 -4.04 11.45 10.20
C THR A 93 -4.63 12.65 9.48
N SER A 94 -5.03 13.70 10.21
CA SER A 94 -5.47 14.94 9.59
C SER A 94 -4.27 15.87 9.37
N SER A 95 -4.34 16.76 8.37
CA SER A 95 -3.22 17.65 8.04
C SER A 95 -2.86 18.53 9.24
N GLY A 96 -1.68 18.28 9.84
CA GLY A 96 -1.19 19.00 11.01
C GLY A 96 -1.13 18.18 12.30
N GLU A 97 -1.71 16.97 12.33
CA GLU A 97 -1.43 15.99 13.40
C GLU A 97 -0.20 15.16 13.00
N THR A 98 0.89 15.31 13.74
CA THR A 98 2.02 14.39 13.62
C THR A 98 1.56 12.99 14.01
N ALA A 99 2.03 11.95 13.31
CA ALA A 99 1.72 10.55 13.66
C ALA A 99 2.11 10.16 15.11
N GLU A 100 2.85 11.02 15.82
CA GLU A 100 3.13 10.93 17.25
C GLU A 100 1.87 11.11 18.14
N ASP A 101 0.82 11.77 17.64
CA ASP A 101 -0.47 11.98 18.33
C ASP A 101 -1.50 10.87 18.03
N ALA A 102 -1.19 9.97 17.09
CA ALA A 102 -2.05 8.85 16.76
C ALA A 102 -2.02 7.82 17.91
N VAL A 103 -3.07 7.80 18.72
CA VAL A 103 -3.24 6.80 19.78
C VAL A 103 -3.48 5.43 19.17
N TRP A 104 -2.52 4.52 19.32
CA TRP A 104 -2.70 3.11 18.99
C TRP A 104 -3.74 2.49 19.91
N VAL A 105 -4.97 2.32 19.41
CA VAL A 105 -6.00 1.53 20.09
C VAL A 105 -5.84 0.08 19.65
N PRO A 106 -5.36 -0.84 20.51
CA PRO A 106 -5.29 -2.24 20.16
C PRO A 106 -6.70 -2.77 19.88
N ILE A 107 -6.87 -3.50 18.78
CA ILE A 107 -8.11 -4.24 18.51
C ILE A 107 -8.21 -5.33 19.57
N VAL A 108 -9.09 -5.14 20.54
CA VAL A 108 -9.45 -6.17 21.50
C VAL A 108 -10.44 -7.09 20.81
N SER A 109 -9.96 -8.21 20.27
CA SER A 109 -10.83 -9.29 19.79
C SER A 109 -11.62 -9.81 20.99
N GLY A 110 -12.92 -9.49 21.07
CA GLY A 110 -13.82 -10.10 22.04
C GLY A 110 -13.88 -11.61 21.84
N GLY A 111 -13.66 -12.36 22.92
CA GLY A 111 -13.74 -13.82 22.95
C GLY A 111 -15.16 -14.37 23.03
#